data_AF-A0A9E4A4Y9-F1
#
_entry.id   AF-A0A9E4A4Y9-F1
#
_cell.length_a   1.000
_cell.length_b   1.000
_cell.length_c   1.000
_cell.angle_alpha   90.00
_cell.angle_beta   90.00
_cell.angle_gamma   90.00
#
_symmetry.space_group_name_H-M   'P 1'
#
loop_
_entity.id
_entity.type
_entity.pdbx_description
1 polymer ?
#
loop_
_entity_poly.entity_id
_entity_poly.type
_entity_poly.pdbx_seq_one_letter_code
_entity_poly.pdbx_strand_id
1 'polypeptide(L)'
;MQEVHLPIKKYQTITIVAAVVGFLLGTLIPAFAFGKGYWSCPFGEGAIRIGGFVLLTGILSALLAGNAAALLVIFIAKLRRTSPKPK
;
A
#
# COMPACT_ATOMS: atom_id res chain seq x y z
N MET A 1 -1.34 19.16 -22.09
CA MET A 1 -0.93 18.35 -20.94
C MET A 1 -0.55 19.30 -19.83
N GLN A 2 -1.33 19.37 -18.76
CA GLN A 2 -1.15 20.39 -17.73
C GLN A 2 -0.22 19.84 -16.66
N GLU A 3 1.03 20.30 -16.66
CA GLU A 3 2.04 19.88 -15.68
C GLU A 3 1.61 20.30 -14.28
N VAL A 4 1.16 19.32 -13.50
CA VAL A 4 0.85 19.53 -12.11
C VAL A 4 2.17 19.59 -11.36
N HIS A 5 2.74 20.80 -11.19
CA HIS A 5 3.80 21.07 -10.22
C HIS A 5 3.25 20.83 -8.80
N LEU A 6 3.16 19.56 -8.40
CA LEU A 6 2.99 19.12 -7.02
C LEU A 6 4.38 19.12 -6.37
N PRO A 7 4.54 19.50 -5.08
CA PRO A 7 5.78 19.25 -4.34
C PRO A 7 6.03 17.73 -4.27
N ILE A 8 6.71 17.20 -5.30
CA ILE A 8 6.90 15.77 -5.58
C ILE A 8 7.39 15.05 -4.33
N LYS A 9 8.33 15.67 -3.61
CA LYS A 9 8.96 15.09 -2.42
C LYS A 9 7.98 14.81 -1.27
N LYS A 10 7.01 15.70 -1.02
CA LYS A 10 6.04 15.52 0.09
C LYS A 10 5.04 14.42 -0.23
N TYR A 11 4.54 14.40 -1.45
CA TYR A 11 3.56 13.40 -1.90
C TYR A 11 4.20 12.02 -2.08
N GLN A 12 5.41 11.97 -2.61
CA GLN A 12 6.20 10.74 -2.68
C GLN A 12 6.45 10.15 -1.29
N THR A 13 6.72 10.99 -0.28
CA THR A 13 6.87 10.52 1.11
C THR A 13 5.58 9.86 1.63
N ILE A 14 4.42 10.46 1.36
CA ILE A 14 3.12 9.89 1.76
C ILE A 14 2.90 8.53 1.07
N THR A 15 3.21 8.42 -0.22
CA THR A 15 3.08 7.17 -0.97
C THR A 15 4.01 6.08 -0.45
N ILE A 16 5.26 6.44 -0.11
CA ILE A 16 6.24 5.50 0.46
C ILE A 16 5.76 5.02 1.83
N VAL A 17 5.31 5.93 2.70
CA VAL A 17 4.79 5.55 4.02
C VAL A 17 3.57 4.64 3.88
N ALA A 18 2.64 4.95 2.97
CA ALA A 18 1.49 4.10 2.70
C ALA A 18 1.89 2.71 2.18
N ALA A 19 2.91 2.62 1.31
CA ALA A 19 3.43 1.35 0.84
C ALA A 19 4.07 0.52 1.96
N VAL A 20 4.85 1.15 2.84
CA VAL A 20 5.46 0.48 4.01
C VAL A 20 4.39 -0.03 4.98
N VAL A 21 3.37 0.79 5.26
CA VAL A 21 2.24 0.38 6.11
C VAL A 21 1.46 -0.77 5.46
N GLY A 22 1.20 -0.69 4.15
CA GLY A 22 0.58 -1.76 3.39
C GLY A 22 1.38 -3.06 3.45
N PHE A 23 2.71 -2.97 3.30
CA PHE A 23 3.59 -4.13 3.45
C PHE A 23 3.49 -4.77 4.84
N LEU A 24 3.55 -3.97 5.89
CA LEU A 24 3.46 -4.45 7.27
C LEU A 24 2.13 -5.14 7.53
N LEU A 25 1.02 -4.55 7.09
CA LEU A 25 -0.30 -5.18 7.25
C LEU A 25 -0.44 -6.45 6.39
N GLY A 26 0.02 -6.42 5.14
CA GLY A 26 -0.02 -7.55 4.22
C GLY A 26 0.91 -8.72 4.59
N THR A 27 1.88 -8.48 5.48
CA THR A 27 2.72 -9.52 6.07
C THR A 27 2.21 -9.98 7.44
N LEU A 28 1.91 -9.06 8.37
CA LEU A 28 1.51 -9.43 9.74
C LEU A 28 0.20 -10.21 9.78
N ILE A 29 -0.81 -9.82 9.00
CA ILE A 29 -2.13 -10.48 9.03
C ILE A 29 -2.01 -11.96 8.66
N PRO A 30 -1.46 -12.33 7.48
CA PRO A 30 -1.28 -13.73 7.14
C PRO A 30 -0.28 -14.43 8.06
N ALA A 31 0.82 -13.78 8.48
CA ALA A 31 1.76 -14.38 9.42
C ALA A 31 1.09 -14.77 10.75
N PHE A 32 0.23 -13.91 11.29
CA PHE A 32 -0.54 -14.18 12.50
C PHE A 32 -1.58 -15.28 12.28
N ALA A 33 -2.28 -15.26 11.15
CA ALA A 33 -3.28 -16.27 10.80
C ALA A 33 -2.64 -17.68 10.71
N PHE A 34 -1.46 -17.79 10.08
CA PHE A 34 -0.71 -19.05 10.02
C PHE A 34 -0.16 -19.44 11.40
N GLY A 35 0.41 -18.51 12.15
CA GLY A 35 0.99 -18.79 13.47
C GLY A 35 -0.03 -19.24 14.52
N LYS A 36 -1.30 -18.85 14.37
CA LYS A 36 -2.42 -19.29 15.23
C LYS A 36 -3.18 -20.50 14.71
N GLY A 37 -2.83 -21.02 13.53
CA GLY A 37 -3.55 -22.13 12.89
C GLY A 37 -4.96 -21.76 12.42
N TYR A 38 -5.26 -20.47 12.24
CA TYR A 38 -6.54 -20.03 11.70
C TYR A 38 -6.66 -20.27 10.19
N TRP A 39 -5.54 -20.48 9.50
CA TRP A 39 -5.49 -20.65 8.06
C TRP A 39 -4.37 -21.64 7.67
N SER A 40 -4.65 -22.52 6.71
CA SER A 40 -3.64 -23.42 6.12
C SER A 40 -3.11 -22.87 4.78
N CYS A 41 -1.79 -22.83 4.60
CA CYS A 41 -1.19 -22.24 3.40
C CYS A 41 -1.58 -23.04 2.15
N PRO A 42 -2.11 -22.40 1.08
CA PRO A 42 -2.54 -23.11 -0.12
C PRO A 42 -1.40 -23.78 -0.88
N PHE A 43 -0.15 -23.36 -0.63
CA PHE A 43 1.06 -23.95 -1.22
C PHE A 43 1.62 -25.11 -0.39
N GLY A 44 0.93 -25.51 0.70
CA GLY A 44 1.30 -26.60 1.59
C GLY A 44 2.00 -26.14 2.86
N GLU A 45 2.20 -27.09 3.77
CA GLU A 45 2.80 -26.83 5.08
C GLU A 45 4.32 -26.90 5.00
N GLY A 46 4.98 -25.80 5.36
CA GLY A 46 6.43 -25.69 5.34
C GLY A 46 6.86 -24.24 5.52
N ALA A 47 7.81 -24.00 6.41
CA ALA A 47 8.25 -22.65 6.79
C ALA A 47 8.66 -21.79 5.58
N ILE A 48 9.33 -22.39 4.59
CA ILE A 48 9.76 -21.71 3.36
C ILE A 48 8.55 -21.30 2.51
N ARG A 49 7.55 -22.18 2.37
CA ARG A 49 6.36 -21.91 1.54
C ARG A 49 5.45 -20.88 2.20
N ILE A 50 5.25 -20.99 3.52
CA ILE A 50 4.50 -20.03 4.33
C ILE A 50 5.19 -18.67 4.30
N GLY A 51 6.50 -18.63 4.56
CA GLY A 51 7.28 -17.39 4.52
C GLY A 51 7.26 -16.73 3.15
N GLY A 52 7.41 -17.51 2.07
CA GLY A 52 7.31 -17.02 0.70
C GLY A 52 5.93 -16.44 0.37
N PHE A 53 4.86 -17.12 0.79
CA PHE A 53 3.49 -16.62 0.60
C PHE A 53 3.23 -15.33 1.37
N VAL A 54 3.63 -15.27 2.65
CA VAL A 54 3.51 -14.07 3.50
C VAL A 54 4.28 -12.89 2.91
N LEU A 55 5.49 -13.14 2.38
CA LEU A 55 6.27 -12.09 1.74
C LEU A 55 5.58 -11.59 0.45
N LEU A 56 5.07 -12.50 -0.38
CA LEU A 56 4.33 -12.17 -1.60
C LEU A 56 3.07 -11.33 -1.30
N THR A 57 2.28 -11.73 -0.30
CA THR A 57 1.10 -10.95 0.11
C THR A 57 1.48 -9.58 0.65
N GLY A 58 2.61 -9.49 1.38
CA GLY A 58 3.21 -8.23 1.79
C GLY A 58 3.53 -7.31 0.62
N ILE A 59 4.30 -7.80 -0.36
CA ILE A 59 4.69 -7.02 -1.54
C ILE A 59 3.45 -6.56 -2.32
N LEU A 60 2.50 -7.46 -2.55
CA LEU A 60 1.27 -7.15 -3.27
C LEU A 60 0.45 -6.07 -2.54
N SER A 61 0.34 -6.17 -1.22
CA SER A 61 -0.35 -5.18 -0.38
C SER A 61 0.35 -3.82 -0.41
N ALA A 62 1.69 -3.80 -0.37
CA ALA A 62 2.48 -2.59 -0.47
C ALA A 62 2.25 -1.85 -1.80
N LEU A 63 2.22 -2.59 -2.90
CA LEU A 63 1.94 -2.06 -4.24
C LEU A 63 0.53 -1.49 -4.32
N LEU A 64 -0.48 -2.21 -3.81
CA LEU A 64 -1.87 -1.76 -3.80
C LEU A 64 -2.04 -0.50 -2.94
N ALA A 65 -1.53 -0.50 -1.72
CA ALA A 65 -1.64 0.63 -0.79
C ALA A 65 -0.89 1.87 -1.30
N GLY A 66 0.33 1.69 -1.80
CA GLY A 66 1.11 2.76 -2.41
C GLY A 66 0.40 3.37 -3.62
N ASN A 67 -0.06 2.55 -4.56
CA ASN A 67 -0.77 3.06 -5.74
C ASN A 67 -2.11 3.72 -5.39
N ALA A 68 -2.88 3.15 -4.45
CA ALA A 68 -4.12 3.75 -3.97
C ALA A 68 -3.86 5.13 -3.33
N ALA A 69 -2.81 5.25 -2.50
CA ALA A 69 -2.41 6.52 -1.91
C ALA A 69 -1.98 7.55 -2.96
N ALA A 70 -1.22 7.13 -3.98
CA ALA A 70 -0.83 8.01 -5.10
C ALA A 70 -2.05 8.55 -5.86
N LEU A 71 -2.99 7.67 -6.22
CA LEU A 71 -4.23 8.05 -6.89
C LEU A 71 -5.07 9.01 -6.04
N LEU A 72 -5.19 8.73 -4.74
CA LEU A 72 -5.95 9.55 -3.81
C LEU A 72 -5.33 10.94 -3.65
N VAL A 73 -4.00 11.02 -3.57
CA VAL A 73 -3.27 12.29 -3.56
C VAL A 73 -3.52 13.09 -4.85
N ILE A 74 -3.42 12.45 -6.02
CA ILE A 74 -3.68 13.10 -7.31
C ILE A 74 -5.12 13.59 -7.38
N PHE A 75 -6.08 12.79 -6.91
CA PHE A 75 -7.49 13.13 -6.87
C PHE A 75 -7.75 14.36 -5.99
N ILE A 76 -7.22 14.37 -4.76
CA ILE A 76 -7.34 15.52 -3.84
C ILE A 76 -6.69 16.77 -4.45
N ALA A 77 -5.52 16.63 -5.08
CA ALA A 77 -4.86 17.75 -5.74
C ALA A 77 -5.70 18.33 -6.88
N LYS A 78 -6.35 17.47 -7.67
CA LYS A 78 -7.26 17.88 -8.74
C LYS A 78 -8.47 18.61 -8.18
N LEU A 79 -9.12 18.06 -7.13
CA LEU A 79 -10.26 18.70 -6.45
C LEU A 79 -9.93 20.06 -5.84
N ARG A 80 -8.75 20.19 -5.20
CA ARG A 80 -8.30 21.46 -4.62
C ARG A 80 -7.99 22.53 -5.67
N ARG A 81 -7.56 22.15 -6.87
CA ARG A 81 -7.36 23.11 -7.98
C ARG A 81 -8.66 23.53 -8.65
N THR A 82 -9.70 22.71 -8.63
CA THR A 82 -11.06 23.07 -9.11
C THR A 82 -11.89 23.83 -8.08
N SER A 83 -11.45 23.89 -6.82
CA SER A 83 -12.09 24.73 -5.81
C SER A 83 -11.65 26.19 -6.01
N PRO A 84 -12.54 27.11 -6.42
CA PRO A 84 -12.20 28.52 -6.50
C PRO A 84 -11.82 28.98 -5.09
N LYS A 85 -10.60 29.52 -4.92
CA LYS A 85 -10.24 30.21 -3.68
C LYS A 85 -11.28 31.33 -3.46
N PRO A 86 -12.00 31.37 -2.33
CA PRO A 86 -12.67 32.59 -1.94
C PRO A 86 -11.58 33.65 -1.73
N LYS A 87 -11.75 34.80 -2.40
CA LYS A 87 -10.92 36.00 -2.22
C LYS A 87 -11.06 36.52 -0.80
#